data_AF-A0AAD1GRX9-F1
#
_entry.id   AF-A0AAD1GRX9-F1
#
_cell.length_a   1.000
_cell.length_b   1.000
_cell.length_c   1.000
_cell.angle_alpha   90.00
_cell.angle_beta   90.00
_cell.angle_gamma   90.00
#
_symmetry.space_group_name_H-M   'P 1'
#
loop_
_entity.id
_entity.type
_entity.pdbx_description
1 polymer ?
#
loop_
_entity_poly.entity_id
_entity_poly.type
_entity_poly.pdbx_seq_one_letter_code
_entity_poly.pdbx_strand_id
1 'polypeptide(L)'
;MLLIAFLGGILTILSPCILPVVPFLFARADRSRGSVLLTLGGMVLTFALVSSLAVVSSEWVLRASSVGRQVALVVMVVFALSLIFSRVGTWLARPLVSLGNRLDAGAGRMAGPVASGLIGVATGLLWAPCAGPILGVILTGAMLQGASAQTCLLLLAYGLGSALSLGTLILAGRGLVGRLKLSLPITTWLRRGTGVAVLLAAVAIGTGADDRLLAATSSQQSASLEKSLLENVPKAIDYVVSKAGASSMPALESQGAMPALDGAVQWLNSPPLSSESLRGKVVLVDFWTYDCINCQHTLPYVNGWAKKYEKDGLVVIGVHTPEYGYEKIIDNVREQVRKLDIHYPVAIDNQYAIWRAFNNQYWPAHYFIDAKGQVRYSHFGEGRYGEQEQVIQQLLQEAKAGQ
;
A
#
# COMPACT_ATOMS: atom_id res chain seq x y z
N MET A 1 -4.70 10.20 -6.84
CA MET A 1 -4.11 9.83 -5.53
C MET A 1 -4.44 10.83 -4.43
N LEU A 2 -4.01 12.11 -4.52
CA LEU A 2 -4.32 13.14 -3.49
C LEU A 2 -5.82 13.32 -3.20
N LEU A 3 -6.63 13.44 -4.26
CA LEU A 3 -8.08 13.56 -4.11
C LEU A 3 -8.71 12.32 -3.45
N ILE A 4 -8.20 11.12 -3.77
CA ILE A 4 -8.66 9.84 -3.22
C ILE A 4 -8.30 9.75 -1.74
N ALA A 5 -7.08 10.13 -1.35
CA ALA A 5 -6.67 10.18 0.06
C ALA A 5 -7.52 11.18 0.86
N PHE A 6 -7.79 12.36 0.29
CA PHE A 6 -8.65 13.36 0.91
C PHE A 6 -10.10 12.88 1.05
N LEU A 7 -10.70 12.30 0.00
CA LEU A 7 -12.03 11.70 0.07
C LEU A 7 -12.07 10.53 1.05
N GLY A 8 -11.04 9.70 1.09
CA GLY A 8 -10.90 8.59 2.03
C GLY A 8 -10.96 9.08 3.48
N GLY A 9 -10.26 10.19 3.78
CA GLY A 9 -10.32 10.85 5.09
C GLY A 9 -11.70 11.42 5.43
N ILE A 10 -12.48 11.87 4.44
CA ILE A 10 -13.87 12.32 4.68
C ILE A 10 -14.79 11.11 4.90
N LEU A 11 -14.64 10.07 4.10
CA LEU A 11 -15.50 8.88 4.13
C LEU A 11 -15.29 8.06 5.40
N THR A 12 -14.11 8.15 6.03
CA THR A 12 -13.85 7.44 7.28
C THR A 12 -14.85 7.83 8.35
N ILE A 13 -15.44 9.03 8.38
CA ILE A 13 -16.43 9.42 9.40
C ILE A 13 -17.70 8.53 9.40
N LEU A 14 -18.01 7.89 8.27
CA LEU A 14 -19.10 6.91 8.16
C LEU A 14 -18.71 5.53 8.69
N SER A 15 -17.44 5.32 9.05
CA SER A 15 -16.94 4.05 9.55
C SER A 15 -17.62 3.69 10.88
N PRO A 16 -18.11 2.44 11.01
CA PRO A 16 -18.88 1.99 12.18
C PRO A 16 -18.14 2.21 13.50
N CYS A 17 -16.81 2.29 13.51
CA CYS A 17 -16.04 2.50 14.73
C CYS A 17 -16.17 3.90 15.34
N ILE A 18 -16.57 4.91 14.57
CA ILE A 18 -16.57 6.33 14.99
C ILE A 18 -17.93 6.77 15.48
N LEU A 19 -18.99 6.27 14.84
CA LEU A 19 -20.37 6.60 15.13
C LEU A 19 -20.72 6.54 16.64
N PRO A 20 -20.21 5.56 17.43
CA PRO A 20 -20.47 5.47 18.87
C PRO A 20 -19.74 6.52 19.73
N VAL A 21 -18.62 7.06 19.27
CA VAL A 21 -17.73 7.96 20.04
C VAL A 21 -18.06 9.43 19.79
N VAL A 22 -18.62 9.74 18.62
CA VAL A 22 -19.05 11.09 18.21
C VAL A 22 -19.89 11.81 19.30
N PRO A 23 -20.88 11.17 19.97
CA PRO A 23 -21.64 11.83 21.04
C PRO A 23 -20.80 12.22 22.27
N PHE A 24 -19.80 11.42 22.63
CA PHE A 24 -18.89 11.72 23.75
C PHE A 24 -17.93 12.86 23.41
N LEU A 25 -17.50 12.95 22.14
CA LEU A 25 -16.70 14.08 21.66
C LEU A 25 -17.49 15.39 21.72
N PHE A 26 -18.78 15.39 21.37
CA PHE A 26 -19.63 16.57 21.51
C PHE A 26 -19.85 17.00 22.97
N ALA A 27 -19.88 16.05 23.91
CA ALA A 27 -20.04 16.36 25.33
C ALA A 27 -18.80 16.99 25.98
N ARG A 28 -17.61 16.80 25.38
CA ARG A 28 -16.31 17.28 25.91
C ARG A 28 -15.65 18.38 25.09
N ALA A 29 -16.11 18.62 23.85
CA ALA A 29 -15.60 19.71 23.00
C ALA A 29 -16.07 21.07 23.54
N ASP A 30 -15.28 21.64 24.45
CA ASP A 30 -15.59 22.93 25.06
C ASP A 30 -15.44 24.09 24.06
N ARG A 31 -16.27 25.11 24.29
CA ARG A 31 -16.95 26.05 23.38
C ARG A 31 -16.11 26.94 22.43
N SER A 32 -14.78 26.91 22.44
CA SER A 32 -13.95 27.93 21.75
C SER A 32 -13.41 27.47 20.37
N ARG A 33 -13.25 28.41 19.41
CA ARG A 33 -12.65 28.12 18.10
C ARG A 33 -11.18 27.68 18.21
N GLY A 34 -10.48 28.11 19.25
CA GLY A 34 -9.07 27.78 19.49
C GLY A 34 -8.86 26.34 19.97
N SER A 35 -9.76 25.81 20.81
CA SER A 35 -9.69 24.40 21.24
C SER A 35 -9.89 23.47 20.06
N VAL A 36 -10.86 23.73 19.17
CA VAL A 36 -11.11 22.94 17.95
C VAL A 36 -9.89 22.90 17.03
N LEU A 37 -9.27 24.06 16.76
CA LEU A 37 -8.07 24.11 15.90
C LEU A 37 -6.91 23.29 16.50
N LEU A 38 -6.79 23.31 17.82
CA LEU A 38 -5.74 22.59 18.53
C LEU A 38 -5.99 21.07 18.59
N THR A 39 -7.25 20.64 18.67
CA THR A 39 -7.62 19.22 18.55
C THR A 39 -7.28 18.69 17.16
N LEU A 40 -7.56 19.47 16.11
CA LEU A 40 -7.22 19.12 14.73
C LEU A 40 -5.70 19.10 14.52
N GLY A 41 -4.98 20.06 15.10
CA GLY A 41 -3.52 20.07 15.11
C GLY A 41 -2.92 18.82 15.78
N GLY A 42 -3.47 18.40 16.94
CA GLY A 42 -3.03 17.18 17.63
C GLY A 42 -3.28 15.89 16.84
N MET A 43 -4.36 15.84 16.05
CA MET A 43 -4.67 14.71 15.18
C MET A 43 -3.70 14.64 13.99
N VAL A 44 -3.40 15.76 13.34
CA VAL A 44 -2.40 15.81 12.27
C VAL A 44 -1.01 15.45 12.80
N LEU A 45 -0.65 15.96 13.99
CA LEU A 45 0.62 15.67 14.64
C LEU A 45 0.79 14.17 14.94
N THR A 46 -0.26 13.50 15.43
CA THR A 46 -0.20 12.05 15.71
C THR A 46 -0.04 11.21 14.45
N PHE A 47 -0.77 11.53 13.38
CA PHE A 47 -0.56 10.84 12.09
C PHE A 47 0.85 11.05 11.54
N ALA A 48 1.39 12.27 11.64
CA ALA A 48 2.77 12.55 11.24
C ALA A 48 3.79 11.78 12.09
N LEU A 49 3.59 11.71 13.41
CA LEU A 49 4.50 11.06 14.35
C LEU A 49 4.47 9.53 14.19
N VAL A 50 3.27 8.93 14.11
CA VAL A 50 3.10 7.49 13.86
C VAL A 50 3.70 7.09 12.51
N SER A 51 3.50 7.89 11.46
CA SER A 51 4.08 7.61 10.14
C SER A 51 5.60 7.73 10.13
N SER A 52 6.16 8.71 10.84
CA SER A 52 7.61 8.86 10.97
C SER A 52 8.23 7.67 11.72
N LEU A 53 7.57 7.20 12.80
CA LEU A 53 7.99 5.99 13.51
C LEU A 53 7.86 4.72 12.64
N ALA A 54 6.83 4.61 11.80
CA ALA A 54 6.63 3.48 10.91
C ALA A 54 7.74 3.37 9.84
N VAL A 55 8.24 4.51 9.33
CA VAL A 55 9.35 4.55 8.37
C VAL A 55 10.68 4.16 9.03
N VAL A 56 10.96 4.68 10.23
CA VAL A 56 12.23 4.45 10.95
C VAL A 56 12.36 3.03 11.50
N SER A 57 11.23 2.34 11.77
CA SER A 57 11.22 1.01 12.40
C SER A 57 11.24 -0.16 11.40
N SER A 58 11.39 0.11 10.10
CA SER A 58 11.23 -0.85 9.00
C SER A 58 12.10 -2.12 9.07
N GLU A 59 13.26 -2.10 9.75
CA GLU A 59 14.10 -3.30 9.92
C GLU A 59 13.67 -4.22 11.08
N TRP A 60 13.04 -3.67 12.13
CA TRP A 60 12.57 -4.44 13.30
C TRP A 60 11.11 -4.90 13.18
N VAL A 61 10.29 -4.14 12.45
CA VAL A 61 8.86 -4.39 12.29
C VAL A 61 8.56 -5.66 11.48
N LEU A 62 9.46 -6.10 10.59
CA LEU A 62 9.24 -7.28 9.76
C LEU A 62 9.21 -8.60 10.56
N ARG A 63 9.93 -8.70 11.69
CA ARG A 63 9.79 -9.82 12.63
C ARG A 63 8.66 -9.62 13.64
N ALA A 64 8.29 -8.38 13.93
CA ALA A 64 7.21 -8.04 14.87
C ALA A 64 5.81 -8.01 14.23
N SER A 65 5.70 -8.04 12.90
CA SER A 65 4.43 -7.86 12.15
C SER A 65 3.39 -8.95 12.43
N SER A 66 3.79 -10.21 12.61
CA SER A 66 2.87 -11.30 12.97
C SER A 66 2.27 -11.11 14.37
N VAL A 67 3.10 -10.70 15.33
CA VAL A 67 2.70 -10.39 16.71
C VAL A 67 1.86 -9.10 16.74
N GLY A 68 2.23 -8.08 15.97
CA GLY A 68 1.51 -6.81 15.85
C GLY A 68 0.09 -7.00 15.33
N ARG A 69 -0.10 -7.84 14.30
CA ARG A 69 -1.43 -8.19 13.77
C ARG A 69 -2.29 -8.86 14.84
N GLN A 70 -1.74 -9.81 15.59
CA GLN A 70 -2.45 -10.50 16.66
C GLN A 70 -2.80 -9.56 17.82
N VAL A 71 -1.87 -8.69 18.24
CA VAL A 71 -2.12 -7.70 19.30
C VAL A 71 -3.20 -6.71 18.86
N ALA A 72 -3.17 -6.21 17.63
CA ALA A 72 -4.20 -5.30 17.11
C ALA A 72 -5.59 -5.95 17.05
N LEU A 73 -5.66 -7.21 16.61
CA LEU A 73 -6.91 -7.99 16.60
C LEU A 73 -7.44 -8.24 18.01
N VAL A 74 -6.57 -8.62 18.95
CA VAL A 74 -6.96 -8.81 20.36
C VAL A 74 -7.51 -7.50 20.95
N VAL A 75 -6.86 -6.36 20.70
CA VAL A 75 -7.34 -5.05 21.16
C VAL A 75 -8.69 -4.68 20.54
N MET A 76 -8.88 -4.91 19.23
CA MET A 76 -10.17 -4.70 18.54
C MET A 76 -11.28 -5.58 19.13
N VAL A 77 -11.02 -6.87 19.36
CA VAL A 77 -11.99 -7.80 19.94
C VAL A 77 -12.35 -7.39 21.36
N VAL A 78 -11.38 -6.98 22.18
CA VAL A 78 -11.62 -6.46 23.54
C VAL A 78 -12.47 -5.19 23.49
N PHE A 79 -12.23 -4.28 22.55
CA PHE A 79 -13.03 -3.07 22.37
C PHE A 79 -14.47 -3.37 21.90
N ALA A 80 -14.64 -4.31 20.98
CA ALA A 80 -15.95 -4.76 20.52
C ALA A 80 -16.76 -5.43 21.64
N LEU A 81 -16.12 -6.30 22.44
CA LEU A 81 -16.73 -6.92 23.62
C LEU A 81 -17.14 -5.89 24.68
N SER A 82 -16.32 -4.83 24.86
CA SER A 82 -16.63 -3.69 25.73
C SER A 82 -17.89 -2.93 25.29
N LEU A 83 -18.10 -2.75 23.98
CA LEU A 83 -19.30 -2.10 23.44
C LEU A 83 -20.57 -2.95 23.59
N ILE A 84 -20.45 -4.28 23.49
CA ILE A 84 -21.55 -5.24 23.62
C ILE A 84 -21.97 -5.41 25.09
N PHE A 85 -21.01 -5.56 25.99
CA PHE A 85 -21.25 -5.70 27.43
C PHE A 85 -20.90 -4.41 28.18
N SER A 86 -21.89 -3.58 28.50
CA SER A 86 -21.68 -2.34 29.29
C SER A 86 -21.03 -2.58 30.67
N ARG A 87 -21.13 -3.80 31.21
CA ARG A 87 -20.42 -4.25 32.42
C ARG A 87 -18.92 -4.43 32.20
N VAL A 88 -18.51 -4.94 31.04
CA VAL A 88 -17.08 -5.13 30.70
C VAL A 88 -16.44 -3.79 30.40
N GLY A 89 -17.13 -2.90 29.68
CA GLY A 89 -16.62 -1.56 29.40
C GLY A 89 -16.39 -0.72 30.66
N THR A 90 -17.26 -0.83 31.67
CA THR A 90 -17.06 -0.15 32.96
C THR A 90 -15.95 -0.79 33.79
N TRP A 91 -15.78 -2.12 33.74
CA TRP A 91 -14.68 -2.79 34.45
C TRP A 91 -13.31 -2.49 33.83
N LEU A 92 -13.22 -2.50 32.50
CA LEU A 92 -11.99 -2.21 31.76
C LEU A 92 -11.62 -0.72 31.83
N ALA A 93 -12.60 0.18 31.82
CA ALA A 93 -12.37 1.61 31.93
C ALA A 93 -12.04 2.07 33.36
N ARG A 94 -12.40 1.32 34.43
CA ARG A 94 -12.12 1.71 35.82
C ARG A 94 -10.63 1.99 36.12
N PRO A 95 -9.67 1.12 35.78
CA PRO A 95 -8.25 1.41 36.02
C PRO A 95 -7.75 2.57 35.15
N LEU A 96 -8.18 2.66 33.88
CA LEU A 96 -7.82 3.75 32.99
C LEU A 96 -8.40 5.10 33.43
N VAL A 97 -9.64 5.14 33.90
CA VAL A 97 -10.32 6.34 34.41
C VAL A 97 -9.81 6.69 35.80
N SER A 98 -9.37 5.72 36.60
CA SER A 98 -8.63 6.00 37.83
C SER A 98 -7.27 6.63 37.55
N LEU A 99 -6.54 6.14 36.54
CA LEU A 99 -5.28 6.74 36.09
C LEU A 99 -5.53 8.13 35.50
N GLY A 100 -6.57 8.25 34.68
CA GLY A 100 -7.05 9.48 34.07
C GLY A 100 -7.42 10.52 35.13
N ASN A 101 -8.23 10.18 36.12
CA ASN A 101 -8.61 11.07 37.22
C ASN A 101 -7.43 11.41 38.14
N ARG A 102 -6.41 10.56 38.24
CA ARG A 102 -5.15 10.88 38.95
C ARG A 102 -4.29 11.86 38.15
N LEU A 103 -4.24 11.70 36.84
CA LEU A 103 -3.64 12.67 35.92
C LEU A 103 -4.44 13.97 35.88
N ASP A 104 -5.76 13.92 35.97
CA ASP A 104 -6.70 15.06 36.00
C ASP A 104 -6.64 15.81 37.33
N ALA A 105 -6.45 15.10 38.44
CA ALA A 105 -6.16 15.71 39.75
C ALA A 105 -4.81 16.46 39.75
N GLY A 106 -3.85 16.05 38.92
CA GLY A 106 -2.63 16.82 38.62
C GLY A 106 -2.83 17.91 37.56
N ALA A 107 -3.70 17.68 36.58
CA ALA A 107 -4.00 18.57 35.45
C ALA A 107 -5.11 19.60 35.75
N GLY A 108 -5.72 19.59 36.93
CA GLY A 108 -6.58 20.67 37.42
C GLY A 108 -5.85 22.01 37.53
N ARG A 109 -4.51 22.03 37.43
CA ARG A 109 -3.68 23.24 37.25
C ARG A 109 -3.40 23.60 35.77
N MET A 110 -3.73 22.73 34.81
CA MET A 110 -3.49 22.88 33.37
C MET A 110 -4.81 22.82 32.56
N ALA A 111 -5.88 23.45 33.06
CA ALA A 111 -7.06 23.74 32.24
C ALA A 111 -6.65 24.74 31.14
N GLY A 112 -6.36 24.22 29.95
CA GLY A 112 -5.84 25.01 28.84
C GLY A 112 -5.73 24.20 27.55
N PRO A 113 -5.30 24.84 26.43
CA PRO A 113 -5.23 24.24 25.10
C PRO A 113 -4.58 22.85 25.08
N VAL A 114 -3.55 22.61 25.90
CA VAL A 114 -2.84 21.32 25.98
C VAL A 114 -3.76 20.12 26.26
N ALA A 115 -4.82 20.29 27.07
CA ALA A 115 -5.80 19.23 27.32
C ALA A 115 -6.62 18.89 26.07
N SER A 116 -6.92 19.88 25.22
CA SER A 116 -7.58 19.67 23.92
C SER A 116 -6.67 18.93 22.93
N GLY A 117 -5.36 19.21 22.96
CA GLY A 117 -4.37 18.51 22.14
C GLY A 117 -4.23 17.02 22.51
N LEU A 118 -4.21 16.72 23.81
CA LEU A 118 -4.16 15.33 24.32
C LEU A 118 -5.40 14.51 23.93
N ILE A 119 -6.58 15.14 23.91
CA ILE A 119 -7.81 14.48 23.44
C ILE A 119 -7.72 14.21 21.94
N GLY A 120 -7.17 15.14 21.15
CA GLY A 120 -6.91 14.93 19.72
C GLY A 120 -5.96 13.76 19.45
N VAL A 121 -4.89 13.65 20.23
CA VAL A 121 -3.92 12.54 20.18
C VAL A 121 -4.59 11.21 20.51
N ALA A 122 -5.35 11.14 21.59
CA ALA A 122 -6.06 9.94 21.99
C ALA A 122 -7.10 9.51 20.94
N THR A 123 -7.79 10.48 20.33
CA THR A 123 -8.76 10.23 19.27
C THR A 123 -8.09 9.71 18.00
N GLY A 124 -6.93 10.27 17.62
CA GLY A 124 -6.14 9.79 16.48
C GLY A 124 -5.65 8.36 16.65
N LEU A 125 -5.18 8.00 17.85
CA LEU A 125 -4.77 6.63 18.19
C LEU A 125 -5.93 5.64 18.12
N LEU A 126 -7.13 6.04 18.58
CA LEU A 126 -8.33 5.21 18.47
C LEU A 126 -8.78 5.05 17.00
N TRP A 127 -8.42 5.99 16.14
CA TRP A 127 -8.83 6.02 14.74
C TRP A 127 -7.96 5.18 13.82
N ALA A 128 -6.69 5.00 14.19
CA ALA A 128 -5.70 4.26 13.41
C ALA A 128 -6.14 2.84 12.96
N PRO A 129 -6.81 2.01 13.80
CA PRO A 129 -7.22 0.66 13.40
C PRO A 129 -8.32 0.65 12.34
N CYS A 130 -9.13 1.71 12.28
CA CYS A 130 -10.33 1.81 11.43
C CYS A 130 -10.01 2.40 10.05
N ALA A 131 -8.87 3.07 9.94
CA ALA A 131 -8.30 3.59 8.69
C ALA A 131 -7.47 2.55 7.92
N GLY A 132 -7.29 1.35 8.50
CA GLY A 132 -6.32 0.33 8.10
C GLY A 132 -6.20 0.06 6.60
N PRO A 133 -7.29 -0.13 5.84
CA PRO A 133 -7.18 -0.48 4.42
C PRO A 133 -6.59 0.65 3.56
N ILE A 134 -7.07 1.88 3.75
CA ILE A 134 -6.62 3.05 2.98
C ILE A 134 -5.20 3.45 3.41
N LEU A 135 -4.95 3.45 4.73
CA LEU A 135 -3.63 3.75 5.27
C LEU A 135 -2.60 2.70 4.82
N GLY A 136 -3.01 1.43 4.74
CA GLY A 136 -2.20 0.32 4.26
C GLY A 136 -1.74 0.54 2.82
N VAL A 137 -2.64 0.90 1.89
CA VAL A 137 -2.26 1.20 0.50
C VAL A 137 -1.29 2.38 0.41
N ILE A 138 -1.50 3.44 1.19
CA ILE A 138 -0.61 4.61 1.22
C ILE A 138 0.77 4.23 1.78
N LEU A 139 0.82 3.44 2.85
CA LEU A 139 2.07 2.98 3.48
C LEU A 139 2.83 1.99 2.61
N THR A 140 2.15 1.08 1.89
CA THR A 140 2.79 0.18 0.92
C THR A 140 3.43 0.99 -0.20
N GLY A 141 2.73 1.99 -0.75
CA GLY A 141 3.32 2.90 -1.74
C GLY A 141 4.54 3.65 -1.21
N ALA A 142 4.52 4.08 0.06
CA ALA A 142 5.64 4.73 0.72
C ALA A 142 6.85 3.79 0.92
N MET A 143 6.60 2.50 1.19
CA MET A 143 7.68 1.51 1.31
C MET A 143 8.33 1.20 -0.05
N LEU A 144 7.54 1.16 -1.13
CA LEU A 144 8.05 0.90 -2.48
C LEU A 144 8.85 2.08 -3.06
N GLN A 145 8.39 3.31 -2.83
CA GLN A 145 9.02 4.52 -3.39
C GLN A 145 10.02 5.18 -2.44
N GLY A 146 10.15 4.69 -1.20
CA GLY A 146 10.91 5.32 -0.13
C GLY A 146 10.15 6.51 0.49
N ALA A 147 10.66 7.01 1.63
CA ALA A 147 10.08 8.15 2.34
C ALA A 147 10.20 9.45 1.53
N SER A 148 9.26 9.66 0.62
CA SER A 148 9.23 10.78 -0.31
C SER A 148 8.31 11.91 0.19
N ALA A 149 8.57 13.15 -0.25
CA ALA A 149 7.69 14.30 0.02
C ALA A 149 6.24 14.03 -0.39
N GLN A 150 6.04 13.18 -1.40
CA GLN A 150 4.74 12.76 -1.90
C GLN A 150 3.96 11.91 -0.88
N THR A 151 4.64 11.05 -0.11
CA THR A 151 4.01 10.29 0.98
C THR A 151 3.53 11.20 2.10
N CYS A 152 4.36 12.16 2.52
CA CYS A 152 3.97 13.18 3.50
C CYS A 152 2.78 14.00 3.00
N LEU A 153 2.74 14.36 1.71
CA LEU A 153 1.63 15.10 1.12
C LEU A 153 0.32 14.30 1.12
N LEU A 154 0.39 13.00 0.82
CA LEU A 154 -0.78 12.10 0.83
C LEU A 154 -1.34 11.91 2.24
N LEU A 155 -0.47 11.74 3.25
CA LEU A 155 -0.87 11.62 4.65
C LEU A 155 -1.45 12.92 5.20
N LEU A 156 -0.85 14.07 4.85
CA LEU A 156 -1.40 15.38 5.20
C LEU A 156 -2.77 15.61 4.57
N ALA A 157 -2.95 15.24 3.30
CA ALA A 157 -4.25 15.35 2.62
C ALA A 157 -5.31 14.45 3.26
N TYR A 158 -4.96 13.21 3.62
CA TYR A 158 -5.84 12.32 4.37
C TYR A 158 -6.22 12.91 5.74
N GLY A 159 -5.22 13.39 6.49
CA GLY A 159 -5.43 14.05 7.78
C GLY A 159 -6.32 15.30 7.67
N LEU A 160 -6.11 16.13 6.66
CA LEU A 160 -6.93 17.32 6.39
C LEU A 160 -8.38 16.99 6.03
N GLY A 161 -8.62 15.97 5.19
CA GLY A 161 -9.98 15.55 4.86
C GLY A 161 -10.74 15.05 6.10
N SER A 162 -10.04 14.30 6.93
CA SER A 162 -10.55 13.75 8.18
C SER A 162 -10.87 14.85 9.21
N ALA A 163 -9.97 15.82 9.36
CA ALA A 163 -10.12 17.02 10.18
C ALA A 163 -11.27 17.91 9.70
N LEU A 164 -11.38 18.12 8.39
CA LEU A 164 -12.45 18.90 7.78
C LEU A 164 -13.81 18.25 8.04
N SER A 165 -13.94 16.94 7.85
CA SER A 165 -15.21 16.23 8.09
C SER A 165 -15.68 16.38 9.54
N LEU A 166 -14.77 16.22 10.51
CA LEU A 166 -15.06 16.33 11.93
C LEU A 166 -15.39 17.78 12.30
N GLY A 167 -14.64 18.75 11.77
CA GLY A 167 -14.91 20.18 11.96
C GLY A 167 -16.28 20.59 11.42
N THR A 168 -16.64 20.10 10.23
CA THR A 168 -17.95 20.37 9.62
C THR A 168 -19.08 19.75 10.44
N LEU A 169 -18.88 18.53 10.95
CA LEU A 169 -19.87 17.85 11.80
C LEU A 169 -20.06 18.56 13.14
N ILE A 170 -18.99 19.08 13.77
CA ILE A 170 -19.06 19.85 15.01
C ILE A 170 -19.79 21.18 14.80
N LEU A 171 -19.55 21.86 13.67
CA LEU A 171 -20.19 23.13 13.35
C LEU A 171 -21.68 22.93 12.98
N ALA A 172 -22.00 21.93 12.17
CA ALA A 172 -23.38 21.63 11.74
C ALA A 172 -24.22 20.95 12.83
N GLY A 173 -23.59 20.13 13.69
CA GLY A 173 -24.26 19.42 14.79
C GLY A 173 -24.89 20.35 15.83
N ARG A 174 -24.39 21.58 15.97
CA ARG A 174 -24.98 22.62 16.84
C ARG A 174 -26.43 22.95 16.48
N GLY A 175 -26.80 22.89 15.20
CA GLY A 175 -28.17 23.15 14.72
C GLY A 175 -29.05 21.89 14.70
N LEU A 176 -28.45 20.72 14.44
CA LEU A 176 -29.19 19.47 14.24
C LEU A 176 -29.58 18.79 15.56
N VAL A 177 -28.69 18.80 16.56
CA VAL A 177 -28.89 18.13 17.86
C VAL A 177 -29.94 18.86 18.72
N GLY A 178 -30.12 20.18 18.52
CA GLY A 178 -31.20 20.94 19.15
C GLY A 178 -32.60 20.60 18.60
N ARG A 179 -32.68 20.04 17.37
CA ARG A 179 -33.94 19.68 16.71
C ARG A 179 -34.24 18.17 16.79
N LEU A 180 -33.22 17.31 16.74
CA LEU A 180 -33.39 15.89 16.95
C LEU A 180 -33.22 15.57 18.44
N LYS A 181 -34.33 15.54 19.18
CA LYS A 181 -34.41 14.73 20.41
C LYS A 181 -34.35 13.25 20.02
N LEU A 182 -33.16 12.79 19.59
CA LEU A 182 -32.93 11.38 19.32
C LEU A 182 -33.15 10.64 20.63
N SER A 183 -34.21 9.83 20.66
CA SER A 183 -34.64 9.15 21.87
C SER A 183 -33.54 8.18 22.33
N LEU A 184 -33.27 8.19 23.64
CA LEU A 184 -32.29 7.35 24.34
C LEU A 184 -32.33 5.83 23.99
N PRO A 185 -33.47 5.21 23.62
CA PRO A 185 -33.46 3.80 23.21
C PRO A 185 -32.85 3.58 21.82
N ILE A 186 -33.03 4.49 20.86
CA ILE A 186 -32.47 4.35 19.50
C ILE A 186 -30.94 4.40 19.52
N THR A 187 -30.35 5.27 20.35
CA THR A 187 -28.88 5.35 20.48
C THR A 187 -28.30 4.10 21.13
N THR A 188 -29.00 3.48 22.09
CA THR A 188 -28.55 2.20 22.69
C THR A 188 -28.65 1.02 21.73
N TRP A 189 -29.69 0.98 20.89
CA TRP A 189 -29.85 -0.06 19.87
C TRP A 189 -28.81 0.09 18.75
N LEU A 190 -28.56 1.32 18.29
CA LEU A 190 -27.54 1.62 17.29
C LEU A 190 -26.14 1.22 17.80
N ARG A 191 -25.79 1.58 19.05
CA ARG A 191 -24.51 1.19 19.66
C ARG A 191 -24.33 -0.33 19.73
N ARG A 192 -25.37 -1.07 20.12
CA ARG A 192 -25.33 -2.54 20.16
C ARG A 192 -25.21 -3.15 18.77
N GLY A 193 -25.97 -2.65 17.79
CA GLY A 193 -25.90 -3.10 16.41
C GLY A 193 -24.51 -2.91 15.80
N THR A 194 -23.92 -1.74 16.01
CA THR A 194 -22.55 -1.45 15.54
C THR A 194 -21.50 -2.30 16.25
N GLY A 195 -21.63 -2.53 17.56
CA GLY A 195 -20.72 -3.41 18.32
C GLY A 195 -20.74 -4.86 17.81
N VAL A 196 -21.92 -5.40 17.51
CA VAL A 196 -22.07 -6.74 16.91
C VAL A 196 -21.47 -6.79 15.51
N ALA A 197 -21.69 -5.78 14.68
CA ALA A 197 -21.12 -5.71 13.34
C ALA A 197 -19.57 -5.69 13.35
N VAL A 198 -18.96 -4.91 14.26
CA VAL A 198 -17.51 -4.87 14.44
C VAL A 198 -16.97 -6.22 14.94
N LEU A 199 -17.68 -6.87 15.85
CA LEU A 199 -17.25 -8.17 16.37
C LEU A 199 -17.32 -9.27 15.30
N LEU A 200 -18.35 -9.26 14.45
CA LEU A 200 -18.45 -10.14 13.28
C LEU A 200 -17.32 -9.88 12.28
N ALA A 201 -16.99 -8.62 12.02
CA ALA A 201 -15.86 -8.27 11.15
C ALA A 201 -14.52 -8.75 11.74
N ALA A 202 -14.28 -8.56 13.03
CA ALA A 202 -13.06 -9.01 13.70
C ALA A 202 -12.91 -10.55 13.72
N VAL A 203 -14.02 -11.28 13.89
CA VAL A 203 -14.04 -12.75 13.82
C VAL A 203 -13.83 -13.23 12.38
N ALA A 204 -14.44 -12.57 11.38
CA ALA A 204 -14.19 -12.87 9.98
C ALA A 204 -12.69 -12.73 9.65
N ILE A 205 -12.08 -11.60 10.04
CA ILE A 205 -10.65 -11.33 9.84
C ILE A 205 -9.75 -12.32 10.61
N GLY A 206 -10.13 -12.67 11.83
CA GLY A 206 -9.35 -13.61 12.66
C GLY A 206 -9.40 -15.06 12.15
N THR A 207 -10.46 -15.44 11.42
CA THR A 207 -10.64 -16.79 10.88
C THR A 207 -10.09 -16.96 9.46
N GLY A 208 -9.63 -15.88 8.81
CA GLY A 208 -9.15 -15.88 7.42
C GLY A 208 -10.28 -16.09 6.40
N ALA A 209 -11.54 -15.91 6.80
CA ALA A 209 -12.69 -16.03 5.91
C ALA A 209 -12.75 -14.87 4.88
N ASP A 210 -12.09 -13.77 5.22
CA ASP A 210 -11.80 -12.60 4.41
C ASP A 210 -10.89 -12.89 3.21
N ASP A 211 -9.96 -13.83 3.24
CA ASP A 211 -9.21 -14.22 2.02
C ASP A 211 -10.15 -14.84 0.95
N ARG A 212 -11.23 -15.50 1.38
CA ARG A 212 -12.25 -16.08 0.50
C ARG A 212 -13.38 -15.12 0.15
N LEU A 213 -13.79 -14.27 1.09
CA LEU A 213 -14.83 -13.26 0.85
C LEU A 213 -14.31 -12.05 0.08
N LEU A 214 -13.09 -11.58 0.32
CA LEU A 214 -12.48 -10.45 -0.41
C LEU A 214 -12.04 -10.86 -1.81
N ALA A 215 -11.61 -12.12 -2.01
CA ALA A 215 -11.43 -12.69 -3.35
C ALA A 215 -12.75 -12.76 -4.14
N ALA A 216 -13.89 -12.95 -3.45
CA ALA A 216 -15.21 -13.07 -4.05
C ALA A 216 -16.02 -11.75 -4.14
N THR A 217 -15.76 -10.72 -3.33
CA THR A 217 -16.65 -9.54 -3.22
C THR A 217 -15.97 -8.19 -3.48
N SER A 218 -14.73 -7.96 -3.02
CA SER A 218 -14.01 -6.70 -3.27
C SER A 218 -13.40 -6.59 -4.67
N SER A 219 -13.07 -7.72 -5.30
CA SER A 219 -12.74 -7.76 -6.73
C SER A 219 -13.98 -7.46 -7.58
N GLN A 220 -15.16 -7.90 -7.18
CA GLN A 220 -16.36 -7.83 -8.02
C GLN A 220 -17.09 -6.48 -7.96
N GLN A 221 -17.09 -5.77 -6.83
CA GLN A 221 -17.72 -4.45 -6.73
C GLN A 221 -16.81 -3.30 -7.21
N SER A 222 -15.51 -3.37 -6.92
CA SER A 222 -14.54 -2.39 -7.44
C SER A 222 -14.34 -2.59 -8.95
N ALA A 223 -14.19 -3.84 -9.42
CA ALA A 223 -14.04 -4.11 -10.86
C ALA A 223 -15.35 -3.99 -11.65
N SER A 224 -16.54 -4.02 -11.04
CA SER A 224 -17.80 -3.74 -11.76
C SER A 224 -17.97 -2.26 -12.07
N LEU A 225 -17.59 -1.38 -11.14
CA LEU A 225 -17.61 0.07 -11.34
C LEU A 225 -16.48 0.52 -12.28
N GLU A 226 -15.29 -0.09 -12.18
CA GLU A 226 -14.20 0.09 -13.14
C GLU A 226 -14.55 -0.50 -14.52
N LYS A 227 -15.14 -1.70 -14.61
CA LYS A 227 -15.63 -2.28 -15.89
C LYS A 227 -16.66 -1.39 -16.55
N SER A 228 -17.62 -0.84 -15.79
CA SER A 228 -18.71 -0.07 -16.39
C SER A 228 -18.24 1.31 -16.90
N LEU A 229 -17.15 1.85 -16.34
CA LEU A 229 -16.48 3.06 -16.83
C LEU A 229 -15.49 2.75 -17.97
N LEU A 230 -14.85 1.57 -17.95
CA LEU A 230 -13.93 1.09 -18.98
C LEU A 230 -14.62 0.40 -20.17
N GLU A 231 -15.90 0.01 -20.12
CA GLU A 231 -16.62 -0.61 -21.26
C GLU A 231 -17.30 0.42 -22.18
N ASN A 232 -17.57 1.64 -21.69
CA ASN A 232 -18.26 2.68 -22.45
C ASN A 232 -17.32 3.66 -23.18
N VAL A 233 -16.02 3.61 -22.90
CA VAL A 233 -14.98 4.41 -23.56
C VAL A 233 -14.30 3.69 -24.76
N PRO A 234 -14.13 2.36 -24.84
CA PRO A 234 -13.27 1.76 -25.86
C PRO A 234 -13.95 1.46 -27.19
N LYS A 235 -15.29 1.37 -27.29
CA LYS A 235 -15.92 0.92 -28.55
C LYS A 235 -15.70 1.88 -29.73
N ALA A 236 -15.42 3.15 -29.47
CA ALA A 236 -15.02 4.12 -30.49
C ALA A 236 -13.52 4.05 -30.83
N ILE A 237 -12.69 3.55 -29.91
CA ILE A 237 -11.23 3.43 -30.06
C ILE A 237 -10.89 2.12 -30.79
N ASP A 238 -11.58 1.02 -30.48
CA ASP A 238 -11.31 -0.31 -31.03
C ASP A 238 -11.61 -0.39 -32.55
N TYR A 239 -12.64 0.33 -33.01
CA TYR A 239 -12.99 0.40 -34.45
C TYR A 239 -11.99 1.23 -35.28
N VAL A 240 -11.25 2.14 -34.64
CA VAL A 240 -10.21 2.96 -35.29
C VAL A 240 -8.85 2.26 -35.25
N VAL A 241 -8.55 1.54 -34.17
CA VAL A 241 -7.31 0.76 -34.00
C VAL A 241 -7.29 -0.48 -34.90
N SER A 242 -8.43 -1.16 -35.09
CA SER A 242 -8.50 -2.37 -35.92
C SER A 242 -8.28 -2.12 -37.42
N LYS A 243 -8.38 -0.86 -37.87
CA LYS A 243 -8.24 -0.47 -39.29
C LYS A 243 -6.92 0.24 -39.60
N ALA A 244 -6.07 0.47 -38.60
CA ALA A 244 -4.82 1.24 -38.74
C ALA A 244 -3.53 0.46 -38.44
N GLY A 245 -3.58 -0.85 -38.16
CA GLY A 245 -2.38 -1.62 -37.79
C GLY A 245 -2.27 -2.95 -38.51
N ALA A 246 -1.89 -2.94 -39.79
CA ALA A 246 -1.08 -4.05 -40.30
C ALA A 246 0.25 -3.98 -39.55
N SER A 247 0.63 -5.05 -38.86
CA SER A 247 1.78 -5.11 -37.96
C SER A 247 3.09 -4.67 -38.63
N SER A 248 3.42 -3.38 -38.53
CA SER A 248 4.80 -2.90 -38.64
C SER A 248 5.46 -3.10 -37.29
N MET A 249 6.65 -3.71 -37.28
CA MET A 249 7.43 -3.90 -36.05
C MET A 249 7.58 -2.57 -35.29
N PRO A 250 7.57 -2.56 -33.94
CA PRO A 250 7.77 -1.35 -33.17
C PRO A 250 9.08 -0.67 -33.58
N ALA A 251 9.03 0.61 -33.92
CA ALA A 251 10.24 1.40 -34.02
C ALA A 251 10.88 1.46 -32.62
N LEU A 252 11.99 0.75 -32.44
CA LEU A 252 12.71 0.68 -31.17
C LEU A 252 13.51 1.98 -30.98
N GLU A 253 12.86 3.07 -30.56
CA GLU A 253 13.57 4.29 -30.19
C GLU A 253 14.30 4.13 -28.84
N SER A 254 15.34 4.93 -28.61
CA SER A 254 16.05 4.92 -27.33
C SER A 254 15.23 5.64 -26.25
N GLN A 255 14.96 4.94 -25.15
CA GLN A 255 14.29 5.44 -23.95
C GLN A 255 15.30 5.98 -22.91
N GLY A 256 16.58 6.04 -23.26
CA GLY A 256 17.67 6.47 -22.38
C GLY A 256 18.67 5.37 -22.06
N ALA A 257 19.74 5.73 -21.34
CA ALA A 257 20.75 4.77 -20.90
C ALA A 257 20.17 3.84 -19.81
N MET A 258 20.62 2.58 -19.83
CA MET A 258 20.32 1.62 -18.77
C MET A 258 20.79 2.15 -17.41
N PRO A 259 19.91 2.25 -16.40
CA PRO A 259 20.31 2.56 -15.03
C PRO A 259 21.29 1.51 -14.48
N ALA A 260 22.15 1.92 -13.55
CA ALA A 260 23.07 1.00 -12.89
C ALA A 260 22.31 -0.07 -12.07
N LEU A 261 22.88 -1.27 -11.98
CA LEU A 261 22.38 -2.38 -11.16
C LEU A 261 22.96 -2.34 -9.73
N ASP A 262 23.33 -1.15 -9.26
CA ASP A 262 23.88 -0.93 -7.94
C ASP A 262 22.81 -1.08 -6.86
N GLY A 263 23.21 -1.57 -5.69
CA GLY A 263 22.31 -1.77 -4.55
C GLY A 263 21.71 -3.18 -4.42
N ALA A 264 22.05 -4.10 -5.33
CA ALA A 264 21.84 -5.53 -5.09
C ALA A 264 22.61 -5.96 -3.83
N VAL A 265 21.91 -6.54 -2.86
CA VAL A 265 22.53 -7.00 -1.59
C VAL A 265 23.38 -8.25 -1.79
N GLN A 266 23.03 -9.05 -2.80
CA GLN A 266 23.75 -10.25 -3.20
C GLN A 266 23.39 -10.60 -4.64
N TRP A 267 24.32 -11.26 -5.33
CA TRP A 267 24.07 -11.88 -6.63
C TRP A 267 24.05 -13.40 -6.49
N LEU A 268 23.12 -14.04 -7.20
CA LEU A 268 23.05 -15.48 -7.38
C LEU A 268 23.37 -15.82 -8.84
N ASN A 269 23.90 -17.02 -9.06
CA ASN A 269 24.32 -17.54 -10.38
C ASN A 269 25.45 -16.75 -11.09
N SER A 270 25.89 -15.61 -10.56
CA SER A 270 27.05 -14.88 -11.08
C SER A 270 27.68 -13.96 -10.02
N PRO A 271 28.91 -13.47 -10.25
CA PRO A 271 29.39 -12.24 -9.62
C PRO A 271 28.53 -11.02 -10.01
N PRO A 272 28.66 -9.89 -9.30
CA PRO A 272 28.00 -8.64 -9.66
C PRO A 272 28.31 -8.20 -11.09
N LEU A 273 27.27 -7.82 -11.85
CA LEU A 273 27.41 -7.31 -13.22
C LEU A 273 27.24 -5.79 -13.22
N SER A 274 28.14 -5.09 -13.93
CA SER A 274 28.07 -3.64 -14.13
C SER A 274 27.58 -3.30 -15.54
N SER A 275 27.07 -2.08 -15.73
CA SER A 275 26.67 -1.55 -17.04
C SER A 275 27.78 -1.63 -18.08
N GLU A 276 29.03 -1.46 -17.66
CA GLU A 276 30.22 -1.51 -18.52
C GLU A 276 30.49 -2.95 -18.96
N SER A 277 30.37 -3.92 -18.05
CA SER A 277 30.57 -5.35 -18.36
C SER A 277 29.54 -5.92 -19.33
N LEU A 278 28.40 -5.24 -19.45
CA LEU A 278 27.28 -5.62 -20.31
C LEU A 278 27.33 -4.95 -21.69
N ARG A 279 28.26 -4.01 -21.92
CA ARG A 279 28.43 -3.37 -23.22
C ARG A 279 28.76 -4.40 -24.30
N GLY A 280 28.18 -4.20 -25.48
CA GLY A 280 28.32 -5.14 -26.61
C GLY A 280 27.34 -6.33 -26.57
N LYS A 281 26.57 -6.49 -25.50
CA LYS A 281 25.57 -7.56 -25.36
C LYS A 281 24.17 -6.98 -25.33
N VAL A 282 23.19 -7.74 -25.83
CA VAL A 282 21.78 -7.41 -25.64
C VAL A 282 21.40 -7.87 -24.24
N VAL A 283 20.74 -7.03 -23.46
CA VAL A 283 20.38 -7.35 -22.08
C VAL A 283 18.87 -7.34 -21.91
N LEU A 284 18.33 -8.36 -21.26
CA LEU A 284 16.96 -8.38 -20.74
C LEU A 284 17.03 -8.30 -19.22
N VAL A 285 16.51 -7.22 -18.66
CA VAL A 285 16.30 -7.09 -17.21
C VAL A 285 14.87 -7.52 -16.90
N ASP A 286 14.72 -8.58 -16.11
CA ASP A 286 13.45 -9.16 -15.70
C ASP A 286 13.21 -8.88 -14.20
N PHE A 287 12.24 -8.04 -13.88
CA PHE A 287 11.81 -7.80 -12.49
C PHE A 287 10.76 -8.82 -12.09
N TRP A 288 11.09 -9.61 -11.08
CA TRP A 288 10.24 -10.71 -10.61
C TRP A 288 10.29 -10.86 -9.08
N THR A 289 9.33 -11.59 -8.55
CA THR A 289 9.36 -12.13 -7.19
C THR A 289 8.77 -13.53 -7.20
N TYR A 290 9.23 -14.42 -6.32
CA TYR A 290 8.91 -15.84 -6.45
C TYR A 290 7.47 -16.20 -6.11
N ASP A 291 6.78 -15.43 -5.26
CA ASP A 291 5.40 -15.72 -4.86
C ASP A 291 4.35 -15.04 -5.78
N CYS A 292 4.80 -14.27 -6.76
CA CYS A 292 3.93 -13.65 -7.75
C CYS A 292 3.51 -14.65 -8.83
N ILE A 293 2.21 -14.95 -8.92
CA ILE A 293 1.66 -15.91 -9.89
C ILE A 293 1.92 -15.47 -11.34
N ASN A 294 1.81 -14.18 -11.63
CA ASN A 294 2.08 -13.63 -12.96
C ASN A 294 3.56 -13.77 -13.35
N CYS A 295 4.48 -13.62 -12.38
CA CYS A 295 5.90 -13.90 -12.60
C CYS A 295 6.13 -15.39 -12.88
N GLN A 296 5.50 -16.30 -12.13
CA GLN A 296 5.65 -17.74 -12.35
C GLN A 296 5.18 -18.19 -13.75
N HIS A 297 4.13 -17.57 -14.30
CA HIS A 297 3.72 -17.83 -15.69
C HIS A 297 4.69 -17.27 -16.74
N THR A 298 5.40 -16.19 -16.39
CA THR A 298 6.33 -15.47 -17.28
C THR A 298 7.70 -16.15 -17.33
N LEU A 299 8.20 -16.64 -16.20
CA LEU A 299 9.54 -17.21 -16.06
C LEU A 299 9.87 -18.34 -17.06
N PRO A 300 8.97 -19.26 -17.44
CA PRO A 300 9.26 -20.26 -18.47
C PRO A 300 9.67 -19.65 -19.82
N TYR A 301 9.10 -18.51 -20.21
CA TYR A 301 9.47 -17.80 -21.44
C TYR A 301 10.84 -17.15 -21.29
N VAL A 302 11.09 -16.47 -20.17
CA VAL A 302 12.36 -15.81 -19.87
C VAL A 302 13.51 -16.83 -19.78
N ASN A 303 13.31 -17.96 -19.10
CA ASN A 303 14.22 -19.10 -19.07
C ASN A 303 14.48 -19.63 -20.49
N GLY A 304 13.43 -19.77 -21.30
CA GLY A 304 13.51 -20.18 -22.69
C GLY A 304 14.37 -19.25 -23.53
N TRP A 305 14.16 -17.94 -23.43
CA TRP A 305 14.96 -16.92 -24.15
C TRP A 305 16.40 -16.88 -23.67
N ALA A 306 16.63 -16.93 -22.35
CA ALA A 306 17.96 -16.97 -21.78
C ALA A 306 18.77 -18.12 -22.39
N LYS A 307 18.20 -19.34 -22.41
CA LYS A 307 18.86 -20.52 -22.98
C LYS A 307 18.99 -20.45 -24.51
N LYS A 308 17.96 -19.96 -25.21
CA LYS A 308 17.91 -19.94 -26.67
C LYS A 308 18.91 -18.96 -27.27
N TYR A 309 19.06 -17.78 -26.67
CA TYR A 309 19.83 -16.67 -27.24
C TYR A 309 21.14 -16.35 -26.50
N GLU A 310 21.51 -17.12 -25.47
CA GLU A 310 22.78 -16.95 -24.74
C GLU A 310 23.98 -16.86 -25.69
N LYS A 311 24.06 -17.79 -26.65
CA LYS A 311 25.17 -17.87 -27.62
C LYS A 311 25.11 -16.79 -28.69
N ASP A 312 23.95 -16.17 -28.88
CA ASP A 312 23.75 -15.08 -29.83
C ASP A 312 24.11 -13.71 -29.24
N GLY A 313 24.39 -13.65 -27.94
CA GLY A 313 24.78 -12.43 -27.23
C GLY A 313 23.70 -11.85 -26.32
N LEU A 314 22.62 -12.58 -26.03
CA LEU A 314 21.64 -12.19 -25.02
C LEU A 314 22.15 -12.51 -23.61
N VAL A 315 22.04 -11.54 -22.70
CA VAL A 315 22.21 -11.74 -21.26
C VAL A 315 20.89 -11.41 -20.57
N VAL A 316 20.35 -12.37 -19.83
CA VAL A 316 19.17 -12.16 -18.99
C VAL A 316 19.65 -11.90 -17.56
N ILE A 317 19.07 -10.90 -16.90
CA ILE A 317 19.32 -10.59 -15.50
C ILE A 317 17.98 -10.54 -14.79
N GLY A 318 17.77 -11.47 -13.86
CA GLY A 318 16.60 -11.47 -12.98
C GLY A 318 16.82 -10.54 -11.81
N VAL A 319 16.12 -9.42 -11.73
CA VAL A 319 16.10 -8.56 -10.55
C VAL A 319 14.99 -9.05 -9.63
N HIS A 320 15.38 -9.78 -8.59
CA HIS A 320 14.46 -10.24 -7.57
C HIS A 320 14.18 -9.11 -6.58
N THR A 321 13.08 -8.39 -6.77
CA THR A 321 12.61 -7.35 -5.86
C THR A 321 11.44 -7.91 -5.05
N PRO A 322 11.56 -8.05 -3.72
CA PRO A 322 10.55 -8.70 -2.90
C PRO A 322 9.26 -7.88 -2.80
N GLU A 323 8.10 -8.51 -2.81
CA GLU A 323 6.81 -7.93 -2.45
C GLU A 323 6.57 -8.05 -0.94
N TYR A 324 6.98 -9.18 -0.35
CA TYR A 324 6.77 -9.51 1.05
C TYR A 324 8.08 -9.65 1.84
N GLY A 325 7.99 -9.49 3.17
CA GLY A 325 9.14 -9.58 4.07
C GLY A 325 9.88 -10.92 4.04
N TYR A 326 9.16 -12.03 3.81
CA TYR A 326 9.77 -13.35 3.72
C TYR A 326 10.55 -13.58 2.42
N GLU A 327 10.26 -12.80 1.37
CA GLU A 327 10.98 -12.85 0.09
C GLU A 327 12.34 -12.14 0.18
N LYS A 328 12.59 -11.36 1.25
CA LYS A 328 13.92 -10.79 1.55
C LYS A 328 14.92 -11.85 2.03
N ILE A 329 14.45 -13.03 2.45
CA ILE A 329 15.29 -14.09 2.99
C ILE A 329 16.00 -14.77 1.83
N ILE A 330 17.31 -14.56 1.72
CA ILE A 330 18.13 -15.00 0.59
C ILE A 330 18.07 -16.52 0.38
N ASP A 331 17.97 -17.29 1.46
CA ASP A 331 17.88 -18.76 1.36
C ASP A 331 16.58 -19.22 0.71
N ASN A 332 15.46 -18.53 0.97
CA ASN A 332 14.18 -18.79 0.29
C ASN A 332 14.32 -18.48 -1.20
N VAL A 333 14.89 -17.32 -1.54
CA VAL A 333 15.12 -16.92 -2.95
C VAL A 333 16.00 -17.95 -3.64
N ARG A 334 17.09 -18.41 -3.02
CA ARG A 334 17.99 -19.43 -3.58
C ARG A 334 17.29 -20.77 -3.80
N GLU A 335 16.40 -21.16 -2.91
CA GLU A 335 15.57 -22.36 -3.10
C GLU A 335 14.63 -22.21 -4.30
N GLN A 336 13.97 -21.05 -4.42
CA GLN A 336 13.02 -20.80 -5.50
C GLN A 336 13.70 -20.62 -6.85
N VAL A 337 14.86 -19.98 -6.92
CA VAL A 337 15.71 -19.91 -8.12
C VAL A 337 16.00 -21.32 -8.67
N ARG A 338 16.28 -22.30 -7.79
CA ARG A 338 16.46 -23.70 -8.19
C ARG A 338 15.16 -24.38 -8.60
N LYS A 339 14.06 -24.15 -7.87
CA LYS A 339 12.75 -24.75 -8.17
C LYS A 339 12.15 -24.26 -9.50
N LEU A 340 12.39 -22.98 -9.82
CA LEU A 340 11.90 -22.31 -11.02
C LEU A 340 12.86 -22.42 -12.21
N ASP A 341 13.91 -23.23 -12.10
CA ASP A 341 14.89 -23.50 -13.15
C ASP A 341 15.63 -22.25 -13.69
N ILE A 342 15.84 -21.25 -12.82
CA ILE A 342 16.48 -19.99 -13.16
C ILE A 342 18.00 -20.16 -13.09
N HIS A 343 18.64 -20.18 -14.25
CA HIS A 343 20.09 -20.37 -14.40
C HIS A 343 20.85 -19.07 -14.69
N TYR A 344 20.16 -18.04 -15.17
CA TYR A 344 20.77 -16.74 -15.47
C TYR A 344 21.09 -15.96 -14.18
N PRO A 345 21.96 -14.92 -14.27
CA PRO A 345 22.27 -14.01 -13.16
C PRO A 345 21.03 -13.47 -12.45
N VAL A 346 21.00 -13.53 -11.11
CA VAL A 346 19.93 -12.95 -10.30
C VAL A 346 20.49 -11.92 -9.32
N ALA A 347 20.01 -10.68 -9.41
CA ALA A 347 20.32 -9.60 -8.48
C ALA A 347 19.24 -9.52 -7.39
N ILE A 348 19.62 -9.65 -6.13
CA ILE A 348 18.68 -9.56 -5.00
C ILE A 348 18.52 -8.09 -4.59
N ASP A 349 17.38 -7.49 -4.90
CA ASP A 349 17.08 -6.07 -4.67
C ASP A 349 16.19 -5.84 -3.43
N ASN A 350 16.67 -6.31 -2.26
CA ASN A 350 15.92 -6.23 -1.00
C ASN A 350 15.60 -4.81 -0.52
N GLN A 351 16.28 -3.81 -1.08
CA GLN A 351 16.19 -2.38 -0.71
C GLN A 351 15.47 -1.54 -1.79
N TYR A 352 14.97 -2.18 -2.86
CA TYR A 352 14.33 -1.53 -4.01
C TYR A 352 15.23 -0.47 -4.68
N ALA A 353 16.55 -0.61 -4.59
CA ALA A 353 17.49 0.33 -5.16
C ALA A 353 17.45 0.27 -6.69
N ILE A 354 17.53 -0.95 -7.24
CA ILE A 354 17.47 -1.19 -8.69
C ILE A 354 16.05 -0.91 -9.20
N TRP A 355 15.03 -1.36 -8.47
CA TRP A 355 13.63 -1.07 -8.75
C TRP A 355 13.35 0.43 -8.94
N ARG A 356 13.83 1.26 -8.00
CA ARG A 356 13.69 2.73 -8.09
C ARG A 356 14.54 3.33 -9.21
N ALA A 357 15.75 2.81 -9.45
CA ALA A 357 16.63 3.29 -10.53
C ALA A 357 15.98 3.11 -11.91
N PHE A 358 15.25 2.01 -12.11
CA PHE A 358 14.47 1.74 -13.33
C PHE A 358 13.09 2.42 -13.34
N ASN A 359 12.74 3.16 -12.28
CA ASN A 359 11.42 3.73 -12.06
C ASN A 359 10.29 2.69 -12.27
N ASN A 360 10.54 1.44 -11.86
CA ASN A 360 9.59 0.34 -12.05
C ASN A 360 8.41 0.47 -11.07
N GLN A 361 7.26 -0.08 -11.46
CA GLN A 361 6.03 -0.06 -10.67
C GLN A 361 5.27 -1.40 -10.69
N TYR A 362 5.74 -2.40 -11.42
CA TYR A 362 4.98 -3.63 -11.68
C TYR A 362 5.83 -4.89 -11.58
N TRP A 363 5.16 -5.99 -11.22
CA TRP A 363 5.64 -7.37 -11.37
C TRP A 363 4.70 -8.15 -12.29
N PRO A 364 5.20 -8.91 -13.29
CA PRO A 364 6.55 -8.82 -13.84
C PRO A 364 6.76 -7.50 -14.61
N ALA A 365 8.01 -7.12 -14.81
CA ALA A 365 8.38 -6.03 -15.72
C ALA A 365 9.68 -6.37 -16.46
N HIS A 366 9.71 -6.09 -17.75
CA HIS A 366 10.85 -6.41 -18.61
C HIS A 366 11.39 -5.14 -19.27
N TYR A 367 12.70 -4.99 -19.25
CA TYR A 367 13.41 -3.92 -19.94
C TYR A 367 14.43 -4.53 -20.89
N PHE A 368 14.38 -4.12 -22.16
CA PHE A 368 15.22 -4.64 -23.22
C PHE A 368 16.24 -3.58 -23.61
N ILE A 369 17.51 -3.92 -23.48
CA ILE A 369 18.65 -3.01 -23.63
C ILE A 369 19.50 -3.49 -24.80
N ASP A 370 19.88 -2.56 -25.68
CA ASP A 370 20.74 -2.86 -26.81
C ASP A 370 22.22 -3.00 -26.42
N ALA A 371 23.05 -3.44 -27.37
CA ALA A 371 24.50 -3.54 -27.20
C ALA A 371 25.19 -2.20 -26.86
N LYS A 372 24.52 -1.07 -27.08
CA LYS A 372 24.98 0.27 -26.71
C LYS A 372 24.47 0.68 -25.32
N GLY A 373 23.93 -0.24 -24.52
CA GLY A 373 23.48 0.02 -23.16
C GLY A 373 22.30 1.00 -23.09
N GLN A 374 21.50 1.12 -24.16
CA GLN A 374 20.29 1.95 -24.17
C GLN A 374 19.06 1.07 -24.04
N VAL A 375 18.10 1.51 -23.22
CA VAL A 375 16.78 0.87 -23.12
C VAL A 375 16.03 1.16 -24.42
N ARG A 376 15.56 0.12 -25.11
CA ARG A 376 14.89 0.22 -26.41
C ARG A 376 13.42 -0.17 -26.35
N TYR A 377 13.07 -0.99 -25.36
CA TYR A 377 11.69 -1.41 -25.13
C TYR A 377 11.49 -1.73 -23.65
N SER A 378 10.28 -1.49 -23.17
CA SER A 378 9.85 -1.83 -21.82
C SER A 378 8.45 -2.44 -21.88
N HIS A 379 8.23 -3.47 -21.08
CA HIS A 379 6.96 -4.16 -20.97
C HIS A 379 6.58 -4.33 -19.50
N PHE A 380 5.33 -4.00 -19.17
CA PHE A 380 4.81 -4.08 -17.81
C PHE A 380 3.63 -5.06 -17.76
N GLY A 381 3.68 -5.98 -16.81
CA GLY A 381 2.68 -7.03 -16.62
C GLY A 381 2.96 -8.29 -17.44
N GLU A 382 2.02 -9.24 -17.35
CA GLU A 382 2.09 -10.55 -18.00
C GLU A 382 1.61 -10.48 -19.46
N GLY A 383 2.29 -11.19 -20.38
CA GLY A 383 1.84 -11.43 -21.75
C GLY A 383 2.72 -10.84 -22.86
N ARG A 384 2.19 -10.77 -24.09
CA ARG A 384 2.89 -10.27 -25.30
C ARG A 384 4.27 -10.91 -25.57
N TYR A 385 4.47 -12.16 -25.17
CA TYR A 385 5.75 -12.87 -25.28
C TYR A 385 6.29 -12.93 -26.73
N GLY A 386 5.41 -13.09 -27.73
CA GLY A 386 5.83 -13.11 -29.13
C GLY A 386 6.42 -11.79 -29.61
N GLU A 387 5.87 -10.66 -29.17
CA GLU A 387 6.41 -9.33 -29.47
C GLU A 387 7.73 -9.08 -28.73
N GLN A 388 7.79 -9.46 -27.45
CA GLN A 388 9.02 -9.35 -26.67
C GLN A 388 10.17 -10.18 -27.28
N GLU A 389 9.89 -11.38 -27.76
CA GLU A 389 10.89 -12.20 -28.45
C GLU A 389 11.33 -11.59 -29.79
N GLN A 390 10.42 -10.97 -30.54
CA GLN A 390 10.77 -10.21 -31.75
C GLN A 390 11.71 -9.04 -31.44
N VAL A 391 11.48 -8.32 -30.33
CA VAL A 391 12.38 -7.27 -29.87
C VAL A 391 13.77 -7.83 -29.57
N ILE A 392 13.87 -8.96 -28.85
CA ILE A 392 15.16 -9.63 -28.60
C ILE A 392 15.87 -9.93 -29.91
N GLN A 393 15.17 -10.56 -30.87
CA GLN A 393 15.73 -10.93 -32.17
C GLN A 393 16.22 -9.71 -32.95
N GLN A 394 15.45 -8.62 -32.96
CA GLN A 394 15.83 -7.38 -33.62
C GLN A 394 17.07 -6.76 -32.97
N LEU A 395 17.12 -6.66 -31.64
CA LEU A 395 18.29 -6.11 -30.95
C LEU A 395 19.55 -6.94 -31.16
N LEU A 396 19.42 -8.28 -31.23
CA LEU A 396 20.54 -9.16 -31.53
C LEU A 396 21.03 -9.00 -32.97
N GLN A 397 20.12 -8.78 -33.93
CA GLN A 397 20.49 -8.48 -35.32
C GLN A 397 21.19 -7.12 -35.43
N GLU A 398 20.69 -6.08 -34.75
CA GLU A 398 21.32 -4.76 -34.69
C GLU A 398 22.72 -4.84 -34.07
N ALA A 399 22.89 -5.62 -33.00
CA ALA A 399 24.18 -5.83 -32.35
C ALA A 399 25.19 -6.52 -33.29
N LYS A 400 24.76 -7.53 -34.05
CA LYS A 400 25.62 -8.24 -35.03
C LYS A 400 25.98 -7.37 -36.24
N ALA A 401 25.11 -6.46 -36.66
CA ALA A 401 25.37 -5.56 -37.79
C ALA A 401 26.26 -4.36 -37.42
N GLY A 402 26.33 -4.01 -36.13
CA GLY A 402 27.17 -2.92 -35.61
C GLY A 402 28.54 -3.36 -35.06
N GLN A 403 28.80 -4.68 -35.03
CA GLN A 403 30.12 -5.28 -34.78
C GLN A 403 30.85 -5.47 -36.11
#